data_AF-A0A7X4Z934-F1
#
_entry.id   AF-A0A7X4Z934-F1
#
_cell.length_a   1.000
_cell.length_b   1.000
_cell.length_c   1.000
_cell.angle_alpha   90.00
_cell.angle_beta   90.00
_cell.angle_gamma   90.00
#
_symmetry.space_group_name_H-M   'P 1'
#
loop_
_entity.id
_entity.type
_entity.pdbx_description
1 polymer ?
#
loop_
_entity_poly.entity_id
_entity_poly.type
_entity_poly.pdbx_seq_one_letter_code
_entity_poly.pdbx_strand_id
1 'polypeptide(L)'
;MENAKCCELTLTPNYVSDWTFNDAIRELIQNGTDQEVLDKENQFSIAYDWERHVLQLKNSKSALKINTLLLGRSSKANNEDTVGQFGEGYKIAALVLNRIGKTFTVLNNEKNEVWKSKFKNSEKWLEKILAFYISKRETADTGLCIEVGNVSSDEYYGLSDVWMKFDEDDYMGMNVVDTSYGEILIDEDYAGKVYVNGLFVNCNADLKYGYNFKPKYIKLERDRKACDSFDAREITCRMIAEGMVRGGIPIEEVNRMVSENADDVYNFEYNTYENDVQKVQEVLLKAFDEQNTQPYSIPVSSQEEIKKVKSYGGNPVVVPNKVAKLLKKETDKRIKELVELPSSNSLTLKERFCRWYDIYSSRLENDVAAELKSLIDEME
;
A
#
# COMPACT_ATOMS: atom_id res chain seq x y z
N MET A 1 27.99 -9.06 -40.98
CA MET A 1 26.60 -8.87 -40.48
C MET A 1 25.66 -9.91 -41.10
N GLU A 2 26.12 -11.15 -41.28
CA GLU A 2 25.35 -12.22 -41.91
C GLU A 2 24.73 -13.10 -40.81
N ASN A 3 23.42 -13.37 -40.93
CA ASN A 3 22.58 -14.25 -40.08
C ASN A 3 21.90 -13.67 -38.82
N ALA A 4 21.57 -12.37 -38.78
CA ALA A 4 20.63 -11.87 -37.76
C ALA A 4 19.17 -12.11 -38.20
N LYS A 5 18.41 -12.88 -37.42
CA LYS A 5 16.97 -13.09 -37.64
C LYS A 5 16.20 -11.83 -37.24
N CYS A 6 15.44 -11.26 -38.17
CA CYS A 6 14.56 -10.12 -37.91
C CYS A 6 13.17 -10.58 -37.45
N CYS A 7 12.72 -10.08 -36.31
CA CYS A 7 11.39 -10.26 -35.77
C CYS A 7 10.68 -8.91 -35.72
N GLU A 8 9.70 -8.71 -36.60
CA GLU A 8 8.86 -7.51 -36.62
C GLU A 8 7.81 -7.57 -35.51
N LEU A 9 7.68 -6.49 -34.74
CA LEU A 9 6.57 -6.29 -33.81
C LEU A 9 5.62 -5.28 -34.41
N THR A 10 4.33 -5.57 -34.40
CA THR A 10 3.27 -4.67 -34.88
C THR A 10 3.02 -3.54 -33.86
N LEU A 11 4.08 -2.79 -33.56
CA LEU A 11 4.11 -1.68 -32.61
C LEU A 11 4.75 -0.47 -33.30
N THR A 12 3.98 0.59 -33.47
CA THR A 12 4.45 1.86 -34.05
C THR A 12 5.11 2.72 -32.97
N PRO A 13 6.05 3.62 -33.33
CA PRO A 13 6.73 4.49 -32.37
C PRO A 13 5.81 5.28 -31.43
N ASN A 14 4.59 5.59 -31.87
CA ASN A 14 3.64 6.41 -31.12
C ASN A 14 2.83 5.65 -30.07
N TYR A 15 2.95 4.32 -30.00
CA TYR A 15 2.30 3.56 -28.94
C TYR A 15 2.86 3.99 -27.57
N VAL A 16 1.98 4.18 -26.57
CA VAL A 16 2.32 4.73 -25.24
C VAL A 16 3.22 5.97 -25.31
N SER A 17 2.85 6.97 -26.13
CA SER A 17 3.67 8.17 -26.38
C SER A 17 3.96 9.01 -25.14
N ASP A 18 3.13 8.88 -24.11
CA ASP A 18 3.25 9.52 -22.80
C ASP A 18 4.34 8.90 -21.91
N TRP A 19 4.85 7.71 -22.24
CA TRP A 19 5.89 7.05 -21.45
C TRP A 19 7.27 7.68 -21.64
N THR A 20 7.95 7.84 -20.50
CA THR A 20 9.28 8.41 -20.31
C THR A 20 10.36 7.33 -20.15
N PHE A 21 11.62 7.75 -19.98
CA PHE A 21 12.72 6.85 -19.63
C PHE A 21 12.42 6.06 -18.34
N ASN A 22 11.99 6.74 -17.28
CA ASN A 22 11.70 6.12 -15.98
C ASN A 22 10.57 5.08 -16.08
N ASP A 23 9.55 5.33 -16.90
CA ASP A 23 8.46 4.36 -17.12
C ASP A 23 8.96 3.09 -17.79
N ALA A 24 9.85 3.23 -18.78
CA ALA A 24 10.44 2.08 -19.45
C ALA A 24 11.37 1.29 -18.52
N ILE A 25 12.23 1.97 -17.75
CA ILE A 25 13.14 1.31 -16.80
C ILE A 25 12.35 0.65 -15.67
N ARG A 26 11.31 1.29 -15.15
CA ARG A 26 10.40 0.72 -14.14
C ARG A 26 9.87 -0.65 -14.57
N GLU A 27 9.38 -0.78 -15.80
CA GLU A 27 8.92 -2.08 -16.32
C GLU A 27 10.03 -3.15 -16.36
N LEU A 28 11.26 -2.75 -16.65
CA LEU A 28 12.40 -3.69 -16.67
C LEU A 28 12.81 -4.11 -15.25
N ILE A 29 12.89 -3.16 -14.32
CA ILE A 29 13.16 -3.44 -12.90
C ILE A 29 12.11 -4.38 -12.35
N GLN A 30 10.83 -4.08 -12.58
CA GLN A 30 9.74 -4.91 -12.10
C GLN A 30 9.80 -6.34 -12.67
N ASN A 31 10.13 -6.48 -13.95
CA ASN A 31 10.30 -7.81 -14.53
C ASN A 31 11.41 -8.59 -13.85
N GLY A 32 12.52 -7.92 -13.51
CA GLY A 32 13.64 -8.52 -12.82
C GLY A 32 13.35 -8.88 -11.37
N THR A 33 12.74 -7.97 -10.60
CA THR A 33 12.37 -8.22 -9.20
C THR A 33 11.28 -9.27 -9.06
N ASP A 34 10.29 -9.30 -9.96
CA ASP A 34 9.29 -10.39 -10.02
C ASP A 34 9.97 -11.76 -10.20
N GLN A 35 11.05 -11.85 -10.99
CA GLN A 35 11.75 -13.13 -11.17
C GLN A 35 12.52 -13.57 -9.92
N GLU A 36 13.09 -12.63 -9.17
CA GLU A 36 13.74 -12.89 -7.89
C GLU A 36 12.75 -13.27 -6.78
N VAL A 37 11.54 -12.69 -6.78
CA VAL A 37 10.47 -13.09 -5.86
C VAL A 37 10.07 -14.54 -6.08
N LEU A 38 10.00 -14.99 -7.34
CA LEU A 38 9.66 -16.37 -7.70
C LEU A 38 10.79 -17.37 -7.45
N ASP A 39 12.04 -16.95 -7.63
CA ASP A 39 13.24 -17.75 -7.39
C ASP A 39 14.30 -16.87 -6.71
N LYS A 40 14.49 -17.05 -5.40
CA LYS A 40 15.46 -16.28 -4.61
C LYS A 40 16.91 -16.45 -5.04
N GLU A 41 17.24 -17.50 -5.80
CA GLU A 41 18.57 -17.68 -6.38
C GLU A 41 18.73 -16.94 -7.72
N ASN A 42 17.65 -16.39 -8.28
CA ASN A 42 17.62 -15.59 -9.50
C ASN A 42 17.75 -14.09 -9.20
N GLN A 43 18.80 -13.74 -8.46
CA GLN A 43 19.08 -12.39 -7.98
C GLN A 43 18.99 -11.35 -9.10
N PHE A 44 18.30 -10.25 -8.79
CA PHE A 44 18.20 -9.09 -9.67
C PHE A 44 19.22 -8.03 -9.26
N SER A 45 19.91 -7.43 -10.23
CA SER A 45 20.83 -6.32 -9.98
C SER A 45 20.83 -5.30 -11.11
N ILE A 46 21.17 -4.06 -10.75
CA ILE A 46 21.40 -2.97 -11.68
C ILE A 46 22.86 -2.53 -11.57
N ALA A 47 23.53 -2.38 -12.71
CA ALA A 47 24.88 -1.85 -12.79
C ALA A 47 24.97 -0.81 -13.89
N TYR A 48 25.91 0.13 -13.77
CA TYR A 48 26.17 1.14 -14.79
C TYR A 48 27.60 1.04 -15.29
N ASP A 49 27.74 0.86 -16.60
CA ASP A 49 29.02 0.87 -17.31
C ASP A 49 29.34 2.31 -17.71
N TRP A 50 30.25 2.94 -16.95
CA TRP A 50 30.64 4.34 -17.11
C TRP A 50 31.31 4.64 -18.44
N GLU A 51 32.09 3.71 -18.98
CA GLU A 51 32.82 3.91 -20.23
C GLU A 51 31.88 3.82 -21.44
N ARG A 52 30.92 2.89 -21.39
CA ARG A 52 29.97 2.66 -22.48
C ARG A 52 28.69 3.50 -22.34
N HIS A 53 28.47 4.14 -21.20
CA HIS A 53 27.22 4.80 -20.83
C HIS A 53 26.02 3.86 -20.96
N VAL A 54 26.15 2.66 -20.38
CA VAL A 54 25.18 1.57 -20.47
C VAL A 54 24.66 1.18 -19.09
N LEU A 55 23.35 1.26 -18.90
CA LEU A 55 22.65 0.66 -17.79
C LEU A 55 22.44 -0.84 -18.06
N GLN A 56 22.83 -1.69 -17.12
CA GLN A 56 22.69 -3.14 -17.19
C GLN A 56 21.72 -3.62 -16.12
N LEU A 57 20.63 -4.28 -16.52
CA LEU A 57 19.69 -4.93 -15.63
C LEU A 57 19.86 -6.45 -15.75
N LYS A 58 20.28 -7.12 -14.68
CA LYS A 58 20.74 -8.52 -14.70
C LYS A 58 19.88 -9.41 -13.83
N ASN A 59 19.57 -10.59 -14.34
CA ASN A 59 19.01 -11.71 -13.57
C ASN A 59 19.86 -12.96 -13.80
N SER A 60 20.36 -13.58 -12.74
CA SER A 60 21.37 -14.64 -12.80
C SER A 60 20.92 -15.94 -13.47
N LYS A 61 19.61 -16.24 -13.49
CA LYS A 61 19.05 -17.51 -14.00
C LYS A 61 17.95 -17.34 -15.04
N SER A 62 17.65 -16.11 -15.43
CA SER A 62 16.57 -15.84 -16.38
C SER A 62 17.01 -16.10 -17.83
N ALA A 63 16.06 -16.49 -18.69
CA ALA A 63 16.28 -16.61 -20.12
C ALA A 63 14.99 -16.36 -20.91
N LEU A 64 15.08 -15.66 -22.05
CA LEU A 64 13.92 -15.36 -22.89
C LEU A 64 13.74 -16.40 -23.99
N LYS A 65 12.49 -16.86 -24.20
CA LYS A 65 12.11 -17.63 -25.40
C LYS A 65 11.73 -16.66 -26.51
N ILE A 66 12.14 -16.95 -27.75
CA ILE A 66 11.82 -16.09 -28.92
C ILE A 66 10.33 -15.80 -29.04
N ASN A 67 9.49 -16.74 -28.61
CA ASN A 67 8.06 -16.62 -28.68
C ASN A 67 7.47 -15.62 -27.66
N THR A 68 8.26 -15.15 -26.69
CA THR A 68 7.89 -14.02 -25.80
C THR A 68 7.81 -12.70 -26.56
N LEU A 69 8.34 -12.63 -27.79
CA LEU A 69 8.15 -11.49 -28.68
C LEU A 69 6.70 -11.37 -29.17
N LEU A 70 5.90 -12.43 -29.11
CA LEU A 70 4.47 -12.36 -29.43
C LEU A 70 3.74 -11.49 -28.38
N LEU A 71 2.89 -10.58 -28.84
CA LEU A 71 1.95 -9.85 -27.97
C LEU A 71 0.86 -10.81 -27.46
N GLY A 72 0.34 -10.56 -26.26
CA GLY A 72 -0.63 -11.43 -25.58
C GLY A 72 -0.06 -12.75 -25.03
N ARG A 73 1.23 -13.05 -25.24
CA ARG A 73 1.88 -14.23 -24.65
C ARG A 73 2.54 -13.86 -23.32
N SER A 74 1.88 -14.21 -22.21
CA SER A 74 2.43 -14.09 -20.85
C SER A 74 2.76 -15.45 -20.25
N SER A 75 3.88 -15.55 -19.55
CA SER A 75 4.20 -16.68 -18.66
C SER A 75 3.72 -16.45 -17.22
N LYS A 76 3.18 -15.26 -16.91
CA LYS A 76 2.80 -14.80 -15.57
C LYS A 76 1.28 -14.74 -15.34
N ALA A 77 0.47 -15.28 -16.26
CA ALA A 77 -0.98 -15.31 -16.09
C ALA A 77 -1.32 -16.16 -14.83
N ASN A 78 -1.96 -15.55 -13.83
CA ASN A 78 -2.44 -16.14 -12.56
C ASN A 78 -1.44 -16.22 -11.38
N ASN A 79 -0.37 -15.42 -11.32
CA ASN A 79 0.47 -15.34 -10.12
C ASN A 79 0.26 -14.02 -9.33
N GLU A 80 -0.38 -14.13 -8.16
CA GLU A 80 -0.66 -13.00 -7.26
C GLU A 80 0.60 -12.37 -6.63
N ASP A 81 1.72 -13.09 -6.62
CA ASP A 81 2.98 -12.61 -6.05
C ASP A 81 3.79 -11.76 -7.05
N THR A 82 3.32 -11.62 -8.28
CA THR A 82 3.97 -10.81 -9.32
C THR A 82 3.10 -9.64 -9.74
N VAL A 83 3.70 -8.46 -9.91
CA VAL A 83 2.97 -7.28 -10.39
C VAL A 83 2.77 -7.36 -11.93
N GLY A 84 3.63 -8.11 -12.64
CA GLY A 84 3.63 -8.19 -14.10
C GLY A 84 2.63 -9.19 -14.70
N GLN A 85 1.53 -8.72 -15.32
CA GLN A 85 0.46 -9.62 -15.80
C GLN A 85 0.52 -10.00 -17.30
N PHE A 86 0.89 -9.08 -18.20
CA PHE A 86 0.64 -9.24 -19.64
C PHE A 86 1.78 -9.81 -20.48
N GLY A 87 2.99 -9.99 -19.93
CA GLY A 87 4.15 -10.47 -20.71
C GLY A 87 4.59 -9.53 -21.83
N GLU A 88 4.19 -8.25 -21.74
CA GLU A 88 4.43 -7.23 -22.76
C GLU A 88 5.46 -6.17 -22.35
N GLY A 89 5.71 -6.01 -21.04
CA GLY A 89 6.45 -4.88 -20.46
C GLY A 89 7.78 -4.59 -21.14
N TYR A 90 8.67 -5.59 -21.30
CA TYR A 90 9.99 -5.34 -21.90
C TYR A 90 9.95 -4.93 -23.38
N LYS A 91 8.92 -5.34 -24.13
CA LYS A 91 8.73 -4.93 -25.54
C LYS A 91 8.31 -3.48 -25.63
N ILE A 92 7.44 -3.06 -24.70
CA ILE A 92 7.00 -1.67 -24.58
C ILE A 92 8.16 -0.80 -24.07
N ALA A 93 8.94 -1.27 -23.10
CA ALA A 93 10.16 -0.59 -22.67
C ALA A 93 11.14 -0.41 -23.83
N ALA A 94 11.41 -1.45 -24.62
CA ALA A 94 12.25 -1.34 -25.81
C ALA A 94 11.72 -0.30 -26.82
N LEU A 95 10.41 -0.26 -27.05
CA LEU A 95 9.76 0.74 -27.91
C LEU A 95 10.02 2.17 -27.44
N VAL A 96 9.76 2.42 -26.16
CA VAL A 96 9.92 3.74 -25.53
C VAL A 96 11.39 4.16 -25.58
N LEU A 97 12.30 3.28 -25.15
CA LEU A 97 13.74 3.53 -25.13
C LEU A 97 14.29 3.86 -26.53
N ASN A 98 13.93 3.07 -27.55
CA ASN A 98 14.32 3.37 -28.93
C ASN A 98 13.73 4.69 -29.43
N ARG A 99 12.52 5.09 -29.00
CA ARG A 99 11.88 6.36 -29.39
C ARG A 99 12.64 7.57 -28.84
N ILE A 100 13.10 7.50 -27.60
CA ILE A 100 13.83 8.58 -26.94
C ILE A 100 15.34 8.53 -27.19
N GLY A 101 15.80 7.76 -28.20
CA GLY A 101 17.20 7.73 -28.63
C GLY A 101 18.12 6.83 -27.81
N LYS A 102 17.59 6.01 -26.90
CA LYS A 102 18.36 4.98 -26.19
C LYS A 102 18.48 3.71 -27.04
N THR A 103 19.52 2.93 -26.79
CA THR A 103 19.63 1.58 -27.35
C THR A 103 19.04 0.57 -26.39
N PHE A 104 18.46 -0.52 -26.89
CA PHE A 104 17.99 -1.62 -26.06
C PHE A 104 18.48 -2.95 -26.63
N THR A 105 19.24 -3.68 -25.81
CA THR A 105 19.87 -4.94 -26.18
C THR A 105 19.60 -5.97 -25.09
N VAL A 106 19.13 -7.14 -25.48
CA VAL A 106 19.00 -8.29 -24.59
C VAL A 106 20.16 -9.25 -24.85
N LEU A 107 20.95 -9.51 -23.82
CA LEU A 107 21.97 -10.56 -23.77
C LEU A 107 21.31 -11.79 -23.12
N ASN A 108 20.91 -12.74 -23.95
CA ASN A 108 20.22 -13.97 -23.55
C ASN A 108 21.24 -15.10 -23.48
N ASN A 109 22.05 -15.07 -22.43
CA ASN A 109 23.34 -15.78 -22.39
C ASN A 109 23.16 -17.31 -22.41
N GLU A 110 22.14 -17.83 -21.72
CA GLU A 110 21.76 -19.25 -21.73
C GLU A 110 21.47 -19.82 -23.13
N LYS A 111 21.21 -18.94 -24.12
CA LYS A 111 20.91 -19.33 -25.50
C LYS A 111 21.98 -18.92 -26.50
N ASN A 112 23.07 -18.31 -26.02
CA ASN A 112 24.10 -17.69 -26.85
C ASN A 112 23.49 -16.73 -27.87
N GLU A 113 22.56 -15.88 -27.42
CA GLU A 113 21.79 -14.98 -28.27
C GLU A 113 21.91 -13.52 -27.82
N VAL A 114 22.00 -12.62 -28.79
CA VAL A 114 21.91 -11.17 -28.58
C VAL A 114 20.75 -10.65 -29.41
N TRP A 115 19.81 -9.96 -28.75
CA TRP A 115 18.64 -9.39 -29.39
C TRP A 115 18.74 -7.87 -29.33
N LYS A 116 18.91 -7.21 -30.48
CA LYS A 116 18.96 -5.75 -30.56
C LYS A 116 17.66 -5.20 -31.11
N SER A 117 17.04 -4.25 -30.42
CA SER A 117 15.84 -3.58 -30.95
C SER A 117 16.20 -2.28 -31.68
N LYS A 118 15.50 -2.03 -32.78
CA LYS A 118 15.55 -0.77 -33.52
C LYS A 118 14.27 -0.59 -34.32
N PHE A 119 13.96 0.66 -34.64
CA PHE A 119 12.92 0.93 -35.62
C PHE A 119 13.38 0.56 -37.02
N LYS A 120 12.47 -0.02 -37.80
CA LYS A 120 12.61 -0.24 -39.24
C LYS A 120 11.32 0.18 -39.94
N ASN A 121 11.44 0.58 -41.20
CA ASN A 121 10.27 0.68 -42.06
C ASN A 121 9.92 -0.75 -42.51
N SER A 122 8.72 -1.23 -42.17
CA SER A 122 8.26 -2.55 -42.60
C SER A 122 7.69 -2.46 -44.01
N GLU A 123 8.20 -3.29 -44.92
CA GLU A 123 7.63 -3.45 -46.26
C GLU A 123 6.26 -4.13 -46.21
N LYS A 124 6.02 -4.98 -45.20
CA LYS A 124 4.76 -5.68 -45.02
C LYS A 124 3.65 -4.75 -44.55
N TRP A 125 3.95 -3.89 -43.58
CA TRP A 125 2.95 -3.02 -42.94
C TRP A 125 2.94 -1.60 -43.50
N LEU A 126 3.92 -1.26 -44.36
CA LEU A 126 4.11 0.07 -44.93
C LEU A 126 4.22 1.18 -43.87
N GLU A 127 4.80 0.84 -42.71
CA GLU A 127 4.88 1.71 -41.54
C GLU A 127 6.19 1.48 -40.79
N LYS A 128 6.67 2.50 -40.07
CA LYS A 128 7.79 2.40 -39.14
C LYS A 128 7.34 1.64 -37.90
N ILE A 129 8.03 0.54 -37.61
CA ILE A 129 7.70 -0.35 -36.50
C ILE A 129 8.94 -0.75 -35.71
N LEU A 130 8.74 -1.18 -34.47
CA LEU A 130 9.80 -1.79 -33.68
C LEU A 130 10.14 -3.18 -34.22
N ALA A 131 11.42 -3.51 -34.34
CA ALA A 131 11.88 -4.85 -34.69
C ALA A 131 13.06 -5.28 -33.82
N PHE A 132 13.11 -6.57 -33.53
CA PHE A 132 14.22 -7.23 -32.85
C PHE A 132 15.08 -7.99 -33.86
N TYR A 133 16.39 -7.80 -33.77
CA TYR A 133 17.39 -8.48 -34.57
C TYR A 133 18.15 -9.45 -33.67
N ILE A 134 17.97 -10.74 -33.92
CA ILE A 134 18.50 -11.82 -33.08
C ILE A 134 19.71 -12.42 -33.78
N SER A 135 20.87 -12.34 -33.16
CA SER A 135 22.11 -12.96 -33.63
C SER A 135 22.67 -13.92 -32.60
N LYS A 136 23.46 -14.90 -33.04
CA LYS A 136 24.24 -15.75 -32.13
C LYS A 136 25.47 -15.02 -31.61
N ARG A 137 25.80 -15.22 -30.34
CA ARG A 137 27.01 -14.75 -29.65
C ARG A 137 27.40 -15.79 -28.63
N GLU A 138 28.56 -16.42 -28.81
CA GLU A 138 29.16 -17.25 -27.77
C GLU A 138 29.55 -16.39 -26.58
N THR A 139 29.24 -16.87 -25.38
CA THR A 139 29.53 -16.16 -24.14
C THR A 139 29.75 -17.16 -23.01
N ALA A 140 30.63 -16.81 -22.07
CA ALA A 140 30.78 -17.55 -20.82
C ALA A 140 29.83 -17.03 -19.72
N ASP A 141 29.25 -15.84 -19.92
CA ASP A 141 28.24 -15.27 -19.03
C ASP A 141 27.00 -16.17 -18.94
N THR A 142 26.26 -16.06 -17.84
CA THR A 142 25.00 -16.78 -17.60
C THR A 142 23.83 -15.83 -17.45
N GLY A 143 22.61 -16.37 -17.41
CA GLY A 143 21.39 -15.62 -17.15
C GLY A 143 20.98 -14.64 -18.27
N LEU A 144 20.25 -13.59 -17.86
CA LEU A 144 19.72 -12.55 -18.74
C LEU A 144 20.30 -11.20 -18.32
N CYS A 145 20.84 -10.45 -19.28
CA CYS A 145 21.22 -9.06 -19.07
C CYS A 145 20.54 -8.18 -20.12
N ILE A 146 19.77 -7.19 -19.68
CA ILE A 146 19.21 -6.16 -20.54
C ILE A 146 20.12 -4.93 -20.44
N GLU A 147 20.72 -4.55 -21.57
CA GLU A 147 21.54 -3.35 -21.70
C GLU A 147 20.72 -2.22 -22.32
N VAL A 148 20.63 -1.10 -21.61
CA VAL A 148 20.09 0.17 -22.10
C VAL A 148 21.25 1.14 -22.28
N GLY A 149 21.54 1.51 -23.52
CA GLY A 149 22.67 2.39 -23.86
C GLY A 149 22.26 3.83 -24.10
N ASN A 150 23.25 4.72 -24.11
CA ASN A 150 23.08 6.18 -24.14
C ASN A 150 22.38 6.71 -22.88
N VAL A 151 22.56 6.06 -21.73
CA VAL A 151 22.00 6.50 -20.45
C VAL A 151 23.00 7.47 -19.81
N SER A 152 22.57 8.69 -19.50
CA SER A 152 23.39 9.69 -18.81
C SER A 152 23.57 9.35 -17.33
N SER A 153 24.55 9.96 -16.67
CA SER A 153 24.74 9.84 -15.22
C SER A 153 23.51 10.30 -14.46
N ASP A 154 22.89 11.41 -14.88
CA ASP A 154 21.73 11.99 -14.19
C ASP A 154 20.50 11.07 -14.30
N GLU A 155 20.30 10.44 -15.46
CA GLU A 155 19.25 9.42 -15.64
C GLU A 155 19.51 8.17 -14.80
N TYR A 156 20.77 7.78 -14.61
CA TYR A 156 21.14 6.65 -13.77
C TYR A 156 20.88 6.95 -12.29
N TYR A 157 21.36 8.08 -11.78
CA TYR A 157 21.12 8.47 -10.39
C TYR A 157 19.65 8.75 -10.09
N GLY A 158 18.90 9.28 -11.06
CA GLY A 158 17.45 9.47 -10.92
C GLY A 158 16.64 8.18 -10.78
N LEU A 159 17.26 7.00 -10.91
CA LEU A 159 16.60 5.72 -10.61
C LEU A 159 16.36 5.51 -9.10
N SER A 160 17.05 6.23 -8.22
CA SER A 160 16.77 6.23 -6.77
C SER A 160 15.33 6.67 -6.47
N ASP A 161 14.76 7.55 -7.30
CA ASP A 161 13.39 8.02 -7.16
C ASP A 161 12.36 6.95 -7.59
N VAL A 162 12.80 5.95 -8.37
CA VAL A 162 11.94 4.91 -8.95
C VAL A 162 11.98 3.63 -8.14
N TRP A 163 13.17 3.24 -7.66
CA TRP A 163 13.40 1.95 -7.02
C TRP A 163 14.19 2.12 -5.73
N MET A 164 13.56 1.74 -4.61
CA MET A 164 14.10 1.91 -3.26
C MET A 164 15.39 1.11 -3.02
N LYS A 165 15.60 -0.01 -3.74
CA LYS A 165 16.80 -0.84 -3.62
C LYS A 165 17.92 -0.44 -4.59
N PHE A 166 17.85 0.78 -5.12
CA PHE A 166 18.89 1.29 -6.01
C PHE A 166 20.23 1.42 -5.27
N ASP A 167 20.20 1.91 -4.04
CA ASP A 167 21.33 1.89 -3.12
C ASP A 167 21.04 0.85 -2.03
N GLU A 168 21.79 -0.25 -2.06
CA GLU A 168 21.60 -1.37 -1.15
C GLU A 168 22.02 -1.02 0.27
N ASP A 169 23.05 -0.19 0.44
CA ASP A 169 23.54 0.22 1.76
C ASP A 169 22.50 1.15 2.43
N ASP A 170 21.95 2.10 1.66
CA ASP A 170 20.86 2.96 2.15
C ASP A 170 19.63 2.13 2.52
N TYR A 171 19.23 1.17 1.66
CA TYR A 171 18.07 0.31 1.93
C TYR A 171 18.25 -0.59 3.15
N MET A 172 19.43 -1.19 3.33
CA MET A 172 19.74 -2.06 4.46
C MET A 172 19.91 -1.28 5.77
N GLY A 173 20.20 0.01 5.70
CA GLY A 173 20.29 0.92 6.86
C GLY A 173 18.94 1.44 7.36
N MET A 174 17.84 1.17 6.67
CA MET A 174 16.52 1.71 7.00
C MET A 174 15.93 1.10 8.27
N ASN A 175 15.22 1.91 9.04
CA ASN A 175 14.40 1.43 10.15
C ASN A 175 13.06 0.91 9.62
N VAL A 176 12.96 -0.41 9.51
CA VAL A 176 11.78 -1.09 8.97
C VAL A 176 11.08 -1.97 10.00
N VAL A 177 9.75 -2.06 9.88
CA VAL A 177 8.94 -3.05 10.60
C VAL A 177 8.34 -4.03 9.60
N ASP A 178 8.78 -5.28 9.69
CA ASP A 178 8.30 -6.38 8.86
C ASP A 178 6.90 -6.85 9.26
N THR A 179 6.01 -6.91 8.27
CA THR A 179 4.65 -7.41 8.43
C THR A 179 4.34 -8.48 7.39
N SER A 180 3.23 -9.19 7.58
CA SER A 180 2.73 -10.15 6.60
C SER A 180 2.37 -9.50 5.27
N TYR A 181 2.04 -8.20 5.27
CA TYR A 181 1.63 -7.43 4.10
C TYR A 181 2.77 -6.72 3.36
N GLY A 182 3.93 -6.57 4.00
CA GLY A 182 5.04 -5.77 3.49
C GLY A 182 5.88 -5.15 4.62
N GLU A 183 6.58 -4.07 4.31
CA GLU A 183 7.46 -3.34 5.23
C GLU A 183 6.86 -1.96 5.54
N ILE A 184 6.89 -1.56 6.81
CA ILE A 184 6.60 -0.18 7.23
C ILE A 184 7.94 0.54 7.38
N LEU A 185 8.09 1.66 6.69
CA LEU A 185 9.31 2.48 6.67
C LEU A 185 9.14 3.62 7.68
N ILE A 186 9.85 3.54 8.81
CA ILE A 186 9.64 4.45 9.96
C ILE A 186 10.38 5.78 9.78
N ASP A 187 11.47 5.78 9.02
CA ASP A 187 12.31 6.97 8.83
C ASP A 187 11.52 8.11 8.17
N GLU A 188 11.66 9.33 8.70
CA GLU A 188 10.89 10.51 8.28
C GLU A 188 11.06 10.84 6.78
N ASP A 189 12.22 10.51 6.20
CA ASP A 189 12.51 10.70 4.78
C ASP A 189 11.60 9.85 3.86
N TYR A 190 10.91 8.85 4.42
CA TYR A 190 9.98 7.98 3.70
C TYR A 190 8.51 8.24 4.05
N ALA A 191 8.21 9.19 4.93
CA ALA A 191 6.84 9.57 5.26
C ALA A 191 6.02 9.87 3.99
N GLY A 192 4.85 9.25 3.86
CA GLY A 192 3.97 9.39 2.70
C GLY A 192 4.42 8.63 1.44
N LYS A 193 5.62 8.07 1.41
CA LYS A 193 6.12 7.34 0.23
C LYS A 193 5.57 5.92 0.22
N VAL A 194 4.98 5.55 -0.91
CA VAL A 194 4.44 4.21 -1.13
C VAL A 194 5.26 3.48 -2.18
N TYR A 195 5.56 2.22 -1.91
CA TYR A 195 6.26 1.30 -2.78
C TYR A 195 5.47 0.00 -2.90
N VAL A 196 5.60 -0.67 -4.05
CA VAL A 196 5.12 -2.04 -4.22
C VAL A 196 6.28 -2.86 -4.76
N ASN A 197 6.72 -3.86 -3.99
CA ASN A 197 7.91 -4.65 -4.27
C ASN A 197 9.16 -3.78 -4.56
N GLY A 198 9.33 -2.71 -3.77
CA GLY A 198 10.44 -1.75 -3.86
C GLY A 198 10.29 -0.67 -4.93
N LEU A 199 9.25 -0.69 -5.76
CA LEU A 199 9.01 0.33 -6.79
C LEU A 199 8.08 1.43 -6.29
N PHE A 200 8.52 2.68 -6.38
CA PHE A 200 7.74 3.84 -5.92
C PHE A 200 6.42 3.96 -6.68
N VAL A 201 5.30 4.19 -6.00
CA VAL A 201 3.99 4.43 -6.59
C VAL A 201 3.36 5.67 -5.97
N ASN A 202 2.65 6.43 -6.79
CA ASN A 202 1.85 7.53 -6.30
C ASN A 202 0.63 6.98 -5.55
N CYS A 203 0.37 7.53 -4.37
CA CYS A 203 -0.80 7.23 -3.57
C CYS A 203 -1.37 8.54 -3.04
N ASN A 204 -2.67 8.76 -3.25
CA ASN A 204 -3.36 9.97 -2.77
C ASN A 204 -3.86 9.79 -1.32
N ALA A 205 -3.01 9.30 -0.44
CA ALA A 205 -3.26 9.18 1.00
C ALA A 205 -2.20 9.98 1.78
N ASP A 206 -2.62 10.64 2.84
CA ASP A 206 -1.73 11.44 3.70
C ASP A 206 -1.16 10.54 4.81
N LEU A 207 -0.28 9.62 4.39
CA LEU A 207 0.30 8.59 5.26
C LEU A 207 1.47 9.16 6.07
N LYS A 208 1.49 8.86 7.37
CA LYS A 208 2.56 9.29 8.26
C LYS A 208 3.84 8.51 8.06
N TYR A 209 3.74 7.22 7.77
CA TYR A 209 4.90 6.39 7.47
C TYR A 209 5.06 6.14 5.97
N GLY A 210 6.23 5.62 5.59
CA GLY A 210 6.41 5.00 4.30
C GLY A 210 5.97 3.55 4.31
N TYR A 211 5.60 3.00 3.16
CA TYR A 211 5.11 1.63 3.05
C TYR A 211 5.65 0.95 1.80
N ASN A 212 6.20 -0.25 1.95
CA ASN A 212 6.53 -1.13 0.84
C ASN A 212 5.63 -2.37 0.88
N PHE A 213 4.60 -2.40 0.04
CA PHE A 213 3.62 -3.47 0.01
C PHE A 213 4.08 -4.68 -0.81
N LYS A 214 3.66 -5.87 -0.39
CA LYS A 214 3.70 -7.05 -1.24
C LYS A 214 2.64 -6.93 -2.35
N PRO A 215 2.96 -7.33 -3.59
CA PRO A 215 2.05 -7.22 -4.75
C PRO A 215 0.65 -7.78 -4.53
N LYS A 216 0.54 -8.87 -3.77
CA LYS A 216 -0.71 -9.58 -3.49
C LYS A 216 -1.78 -8.72 -2.81
N TYR A 217 -1.38 -7.69 -2.04
CA TYR A 217 -2.31 -6.92 -1.21
C TYR A 217 -2.70 -5.57 -1.81
N ILE A 218 -1.98 -5.08 -2.82
CA ILE A 218 -2.24 -3.77 -3.43
C ILE A 218 -2.38 -3.92 -4.94
N LYS A 219 -3.51 -3.46 -5.45
CA LYS A 219 -3.77 -3.41 -6.88
C LYS A 219 -3.23 -2.12 -7.46
N LEU A 220 -2.41 -2.24 -8.52
CA LEU A 220 -1.91 -1.11 -9.27
C LEU A 220 -2.75 -0.84 -10.52
N GLU A 221 -2.70 0.41 -10.99
CA GLU A 221 -3.22 0.78 -12.30
C GLU A 221 -2.44 0.12 -13.44
N ARG A 222 -2.97 0.19 -14.68
CA ARG A 222 -2.41 -0.50 -15.85
C ARG A 222 -0.94 -0.15 -16.12
N ASP A 223 -0.58 1.12 -15.95
CA ASP A 223 0.78 1.63 -16.13
C ASP A 223 1.61 1.61 -14.84
N ARG A 224 1.02 1.11 -13.74
CA ARG A 224 1.66 0.81 -12.46
C ARG A 224 2.33 2.00 -11.78
N LYS A 225 1.85 3.21 -12.08
CA LYS A 225 2.37 4.45 -11.49
C LYS A 225 1.61 4.87 -10.24
N ALA A 226 0.41 4.36 -10.04
CA ALA A 226 -0.44 4.68 -8.91
C ALA A 226 -1.14 3.46 -8.33
N CYS A 227 -1.48 3.54 -7.06
CA CYS A 227 -2.39 2.62 -6.38
C CYS A 227 -3.63 3.36 -5.88
N ASP A 228 -4.69 2.59 -5.65
CA ASP A 228 -5.90 3.14 -5.04
C ASP A 228 -5.66 3.48 -3.56
N SER A 229 -6.03 4.71 -3.16
CA SER A 229 -5.82 5.20 -1.79
C SER A 229 -6.70 4.50 -0.75
N PHE A 230 -7.86 3.98 -1.15
CA PHE A 230 -8.73 3.23 -0.25
C PHE A 230 -8.12 1.85 0.03
N ASP A 231 -7.65 1.16 -0.99
CA ASP A 231 -6.89 -0.09 -0.84
C ASP A 231 -5.64 0.12 0.04
N ALA A 232 -4.90 1.22 -0.17
CA ALA A 232 -3.75 1.56 0.66
C ALA A 232 -4.13 1.76 2.14
N ARG A 233 -5.16 2.56 2.45
CA ARG A 233 -5.63 2.77 3.84
C ARG A 233 -6.12 1.48 4.50
N GLU A 234 -6.70 0.56 3.72
CA GLU A 234 -7.15 -0.73 4.21
C GLU A 234 -5.99 -1.64 4.62
N ILE A 235 -4.92 -1.66 3.84
CA ILE A 235 -3.75 -2.50 4.15
C ILE A 235 -2.86 -1.84 5.21
N THR A 236 -2.63 -0.54 5.14
CA THR A 236 -1.80 0.19 6.13
C THR A 236 -2.32 0.02 7.55
N CYS A 237 -3.63 0.06 7.77
CA CYS A 237 -4.14 -0.12 9.14
C CYS A 237 -3.82 -1.54 9.66
N ARG A 238 -3.94 -2.57 8.81
CA ARG A 238 -3.59 -3.95 9.18
C ARG A 238 -2.09 -4.08 9.47
N MET A 239 -1.25 -3.41 8.69
CA MET A 239 0.19 -3.35 8.92
C MET A 239 0.50 -2.67 10.27
N ILE A 240 -0.11 -1.53 10.59
CA ILE A 240 0.08 -0.85 11.88
C ILE A 240 -0.33 -1.75 13.05
N ALA A 241 -1.49 -2.41 12.96
CA ALA A 241 -1.94 -3.34 14.00
C ALA A 241 -0.94 -4.50 14.19
N GLU A 242 -0.52 -5.15 13.11
CA GLU A 242 0.44 -6.25 13.16
C GLU A 242 1.81 -5.78 13.71
N GLY A 243 2.29 -4.62 13.25
CA GLY A 243 3.53 -3.99 13.71
C GLY A 243 3.50 -3.67 15.20
N MET A 244 2.37 -3.17 15.70
CA MET A 244 2.17 -2.92 17.13
C MET A 244 2.18 -4.22 17.95
N VAL A 245 1.42 -5.23 17.51
CA VAL A 245 1.34 -6.54 18.19
C VAL A 245 2.70 -7.22 18.27
N ARG A 246 3.54 -7.05 17.25
CA ARG A 246 4.91 -7.57 17.21
C ARG A 246 5.92 -6.73 17.97
N GLY A 247 5.52 -5.58 18.50
CA GLY A 247 6.39 -4.66 19.24
C GLY A 247 7.27 -3.77 18.35
N GLY A 248 7.04 -3.74 17.04
CA GLY A 248 7.75 -2.85 16.11
C GLY A 248 7.22 -1.42 16.11
N ILE A 249 5.95 -1.22 16.52
CA ILE A 249 5.34 0.11 16.66
C ILE A 249 4.85 0.28 18.11
N PRO A 250 5.32 1.31 18.84
CA PRO A 250 4.84 1.60 20.20
C PRO A 250 3.33 1.87 20.24
N ILE A 251 2.66 1.43 21.30
CA ILE A 251 1.22 1.68 21.47
C ILE A 251 0.90 3.16 21.58
N GLU A 252 1.76 3.94 22.24
CA GLU A 252 1.60 5.38 22.40
C GLU A 252 1.50 6.06 21.03
N GLU A 253 2.26 5.54 20.07
CA GLU A 253 2.24 6.02 18.70
C GLU A 253 0.94 5.65 17.98
N VAL A 254 0.49 4.39 18.08
CA VAL A 254 -0.81 3.98 17.53
C VAL A 254 -1.95 4.82 18.13
N ASN A 255 -1.93 5.06 19.44
CA ASN A 255 -2.94 5.88 20.11
C ASN A 255 -2.92 7.33 19.60
N ARG A 256 -1.73 7.91 19.40
CA ARG A 256 -1.56 9.23 18.78
C ARG A 256 -2.14 9.25 17.36
N MET A 257 -1.81 8.28 16.52
CA MET A 257 -2.31 8.17 15.15
C MET A 257 -3.84 8.07 15.09
N VAL A 258 -4.47 7.26 15.96
CA VAL A 258 -5.94 7.14 16.01
C VAL A 258 -6.59 8.42 16.50
N SER A 259 -5.98 9.09 17.50
CA SER A 259 -6.47 10.35 18.05
C SER A 259 -6.41 11.49 17.04
N GLU A 260 -5.35 11.53 16.22
CA GLU A 260 -5.13 12.51 15.17
C GLU A 260 -5.86 12.16 13.86
N ASN A 261 -6.55 11.01 13.79
CA ASN A 261 -7.23 10.53 12.59
C ASN A 261 -6.27 10.42 11.39
N ALA A 262 -5.08 9.86 11.61
CA ALA A 262 -4.12 9.59 10.54
C ALA A 262 -4.68 8.59 9.51
N ASP A 263 -4.33 8.77 8.24
CA ASP A 263 -4.83 7.92 7.16
C ASP A 263 -4.38 6.46 7.33
N ASP A 264 -3.19 6.24 7.87
CA ASP A 264 -2.57 4.93 8.12
C ASP A 264 -3.44 4.01 8.99
N VAL A 265 -4.26 4.60 9.86
CA VAL A 265 -5.12 3.87 10.83
C VAL A 265 -6.61 4.10 10.58
N TYR A 266 -6.95 4.77 9.47
CA TYR A 266 -8.30 5.27 9.19
C TYR A 266 -9.37 4.17 9.24
N ASN A 267 -9.01 2.96 8.78
CA ASN A 267 -9.91 1.82 8.65
C ASN A 267 -9.96 0.88 9.88
N PHE A 268 -9.31 1.19 11.00
CA PHE A 268 -9.40 0.34 12.21
C PHE A 268 -10.84 0.07 12.66
N GLU A 269 -11.71 1.08 12.61
CA GLU A 269 -13.10 0.96 13.03
C GLU A 269 -13.90 -0.08 12.22
N TYR A 270 -13.49 -0.33 10.97
CA TYR A 270 -14.12 -1.30 10.08
C TYR A 270 -13.53 -2.70 10.21
N ASN A 271 -12.34 -2.82 10.80
CA ASN A 271 -11.57 -4.07 10.88
C ASN A 271 -11.53 -4.68 12.30
N THR A 272 -12.47 -4.34 13.18
CA THR A 272 -12.54 -4.84 14.58
C THR A 272 -12.80 -6.35 14.71
N TYR A 273 -13.02 -7.06 13.61
CA TYR A 273 -13.12 -8.52 13.58
C TYR A 273 -11.75 -9.21 13.43
N GLU A 274 -10.71 -8.47 13.04
CA GLU A 274 -9.34 -8.97 12.90
C GLU A 274 -8.66 -9.09 14.25
N ASN A 275 -7.93 -10.19 14.48
CA ASN A 275 -7.31 -10.49 15.78
C ASN A 275 -6.32 -9.41 16.24
N ASP A 276 -5.49 -8.89 15.33
CA ASP A 276 -4.49 -7.89 15.70
C ASP A 276 -5.13 -6.51 15.97
N VAL A 277 -6.23 -6.18 15.27
CA VAL A 277 -7.02 -4.97 15.58
C VAL A 277 -7.73 -5.10 16.93
N GLN A 278 -8.21 -6.30 17.29
CA GLN A 278 -8.77 -6.55 18.63
C GLN A 278 -7.73 -6.34 19.73
N LYS A 279 -6.49 -6.79 19.52
CA LYS A 279 -5.39 -6.49 20.46
C LYS A 279 -5.11 -4.99 20.56
N VAL A 280 -5.16 -4.24 19.45
CA VAL A 280 -5.07 -2.76 19.50
C VAL A 280 -6.17 -2.20 20.40
N GLN A 281 -7.42 -2.67 20.27
CA GLN A 281 -8.53 -2.23 21.14
C GLN A 281 -8.27 -2.55 22.61
N GLU A 282 -7.82 -3.76 22.94
CA GLU A 282 -7.52 -4.18 24.31
C GLU A 282 -6.45 -3.30 24.95
N VAL A 283 -5.37 -3.01 24.23
CA VAL A 283 -4.28 -2.19 24.75
C VAL A 283 -4.71 -0.72 24.87
N LEU A 284 -5.46 -0.18 23.90
CA LEU A 284 -6.05 1.15 24.00
C LEU A 284 -7.00 1.29 25.20
N LEU A 285 -7.83 0.27 25.46
CA LEU A 285 -8.71 0.24 26.63
C LEU A 285 -7.93 0.20 27.93
N LYS A 286 -6.87 -0.61 27.99
CA LYS A 286 -5.99 -0.66 29.17
C LYS A 286 -5.35 0.70 29.45
N ALA A 287 -4.81 1.36 28.41
CA ALA A 287 -4.25 2.70 28.53
C ALA A 287 -5.31 3.73 28.97
N PHE A 288 -6.53 3.62 28.44
CA PHE A 288 -7.65 4.45 28.88
C PHE A 288 -7.98 4.24 30.36
N ASP A 289 -8.06 3.00 30.83
CA ASP A 289 -8.38 2.67 32.22
C ASP A 289 -7.27 3.11 33.20
N GLU A 290 -6.00 2.97 32.80
CA GLU A 290 -4.84 3.45 33.58
C GLU A 290 -4.85 4.97 33.72
N GLN A 291 -5.27 5.70 32.68
CA GLN A 291 -5.41 7.16 32.72
C GLN A 291 -6.66 7.63 33.47
N ASN A 292 -7.70 6.79 33.55
CA ASN A 292 -9.01 7.15 34.10
C ASN A 292 -9.40 6.22 35.26
N THR A 293 -8.73 6.39 36.40
CA THR A 293 -8.88 5.55 37.60
C THR A 293 -10.22 5.73 38.36
N GLN A 294 -11.07 6.67 37.93
CA GLN A 294 -12.38 6.86 38.54
C GLN A 294 -13.31 5.66 38.24
N PRO A 295 -14.12 5.20 39.20
CA PRO A 295 -15.11 4.15 38.95
C PRO A 295 -16.06 4.52 37.80
N TYR A 296 -16.43 3.51 37.01
CA TYR A 296 -17.36 3.66 35.89
C TYR A 296 -16.93 4.74 34.89
N SER A 297 -15.63 4.83 34.62
CA SER A 297 -15.09 5.64 33.53
C SER A 297 -15.42 5.00 32.18
N ILE A 298 -16.14 5.74 31.33
CA ILE A 298 -16.65 5.26 30.04
C ILE A 298 -16.20 6.23 28.94
N PRO A 299 -15.51 5.75 27.89
CA PRO A 299 -15.14 6.58 26.76
C PRO A 299 -16.39 6.93 25.95
N VAL A 300 -16.65 8.22 25.73
CA VAL A 300 -17.86 8.69 25.03
C VAL A 300 -17.51 9.74 23.99
N SER A 301 -18.37 9.92 22.98
CA SER A 301 -18.18 10.94 21.93
C SER A 301 -19.40 11.80 21.66
N SER A 302 -20.57 11.41 22.15
CA SER A 302 -21.83 12.14 21.94
C SER A 302 -22.37 12.76 23.22
N GLN A 303 -23.10 13.87 23.08
CA GLN A 303 -23.80 14.50 24.21
C GLN A 303 -24.84 13.57 24.85
N GLU A 304 -25.46 12.69 24.05
CA GLU A 304 -26.39 11.70 24.56
C GLU A 304 -25.69 10.69 25.48
N GLU A 305 -24.55 10.13 25.05
CA GLU A 305 -23.76 9.21 25.87
C GLU A 305 -23.27 9.90 27.16
N ILE A 306 -22.81 11.15 27.08
CA ILE A 306 -22.40 11.95 28.26
C ILE A 306 -23.55 12.09 29.26
N LYS A 307 -24.74 12.49 28.79
CA LYS A 307 -25.93 12.64 29.65
C LYS A 307 -26.31 11.29 30.27
N LYS A 308 -26.32 10.24 29.46
CA LYS A 308 -26.67 8.89 29.90
C LYS A 308 -25.72 8.41 31.00
N VAL A 309 -24.42 8.45 30.78
CA VAL A 309 -23.43 8.02 31.79
C VAL A 309 -23.56 8.83 33.09
N LYS A 310 -23.69 10.17 33.01
CA LYS A 310 -23.91 11.02 34.20
C LYS A 310 -25.19 10.68 34.95
N SER A 311 -26.28 10.43 34.23
CA SER A 311 -27.60 10.16 34.83
C SER A 311 -27.65 8.87 35.66
N TYR A 312 -26.74 7.93 35.38
CA TYR A 312 -26.56 6.68 36.13
C TYR A 312 -25.35 6.73 37.08
N GLY A 313 -24.75 7.91 37.30
CA GLY A 313 -23.66 8.10 38.26
C GLY A 313 -22.28 7.64 37.79
N GLY A 314 -22.11 7.40 36.49
CA GLY A 314 -20.81 7.09 35.89
C GLY A 314 -20.00 8.34 35.53
N ASN A 315 -18.74 8.13 35.17
CA ASN A 315 -17.81 9.17 34.73
C ASN A 315 -17.64 9.13 33.20
N PRO A 316 -18.30 10.01 32.42
CA PRO A 316 -18.06 10.08 30.98
C PRO A 316 -16.72 10.75 30.69
N VAL A 317 -15.87 10.08 29.93
CA VAL A 317 -14.59 10.63 29.45
C VAL A 317 -14.72 10.88 27.94
N VAL A 318 -14.61 12.13 27.52
CA VAL A 318 -14.73 12.48 26.11
C VAL A 318 -13.46 12.07 25.37
N VAL A 319 -13.61 11.24 24.33
CA VAL A 319 -12.51 10.79 23.47
C VAL A 319 -12.74 11.23 22.02
N PRO A 320 -11.68 11.32 21.19
CA PRO A 320 -11.82 11.61 19.77
C PRO A 320 -12.79 10.64 19.07
N ASN A 321 -13.51 11.12 18.05
CA ASN A 321 -14.57 10.35 17.38
C ASN A 321 -14.09 8.99 16.84
N LYS A 322 -12.88 8.92 16.25
CA LYS A 322 -12.30 7.67 15.76
C LYS A 322 -11.98 6.68 16.89
N VAL A 323 -11.45 7.17 18.01
CA VAL A 323 -11.24 6.37 19.23
C VAL A 323 -12.58 5.82 19.73
N ALA A 324 -13.61 6.67 19.82
CA ALA A 324 -14.94 6.24 20.27
C ALA A 324 -15.57 5.17 19.36
N LYS A 325 -15.45 5.34 18.03
CA LYS A 325 -15.94 4.34 17.07
C LYS A 325 -15.19 3.03 17.19
N LEU A 326 -13.86 3.08 17.35
CA LEU A 326 -13.03 1.90 17.59
C LEU A 326 -13.42 1.20 18.90
N LEU A 327 -13.75 1.95 19.96
CA LEU A 327 -14.11 1.41 21.27
C LEU A 327 -15.62 1.23 21.49
N LYS A 328 -16.43 1.32 20.42
CA LYS A 328 -17.89 1.43 20.54
C LYS A 328 -18.53 0.23 21.24
N LYS A 329 -18.09 -0.99 20.94
CA LYS A 329 -18.60 -2.22 21.57
C LYS A 329 -18.40 -2.22 23.09
N GLU A 330 -17.20 -1.84 23.54
CA GLU A 330 -16.88 -1.78 24.96
C GLU A 330 -17.61 -0.61 25.64
N THR A 331 -17.72 0.53 24.96
CA THR A 331 -18.53 1.68 25.43
C THR A 331 -19.96 1.26 25.70
N ASP A 332 -20.61 0.60 24.74
CA ASP A 332 -22.01 0.17 24.86
C ASP A 332 -22.18 -0.88 25.97
N LYS A 333 -21.21 -1.79 26.12
CA LYS A 333 -21.18 -2.78 27.21
C LYS A 333 -21.08 -2.10 28.58
N ARG A 334 -20.13 -1.19 28.79
CA ARG A 334 -19.97 -0.47 30.06
C ARG A 334 -21.19 0.38 30.40
N ILE A 335 -21.82 1.02 29.41
CA ILE A 335 -23.09 1.74 29.61
C ILE A 335 -24.20 0.80 30.05
N LYS A 336 -24.31 -0.38 29.43
CA LYS A 336 -25.33 -1.37 29.80
C LYS A 336 -25.13 -1.86 31.23
N GLU A 337 -23.90 -2.22 31.60
CA GLU A 337 -23.56 -2.63 32.97
C GLU A 337 -23.90 -1.52 33.98
N LEU A 338 -23.56 -0.26 33.68
CA LEU A 338 -23.88 0.88 34.53
C LEU A 338 -25.40 1.07 34.74
N VAL A 339 -26.21 0.83 33.70
CA VAL A 339 -27.67 0.93 33.76
C VAL A 339 -28.29 -0.19 34.59
N GLU A 340 -27.69 -1.38 34.57
CA GLU A 340 -28.17 -2.58 35.28
C GLU A 340 -27.73 -2.64 36.74
N LEU A 341 -26.81 -1.77 37.18
CA LEU A 341 -26.37 -1.73 38.57
C LEU A 341 -27.54 -1.42 39.51
N PRO A 342 -27.69 -2.18 40.63
CA PRO A 342 -28.71 -1.89 41.61
C PRO A 342 -28.48 -0.49 42.21
N SER A 343 -29.46 0.40 42.05
CA SER A 343 -29.37 1.73 42.64
C SER A 343 -29.38 1.60 44.17
N SER A 344 -28.40 2.22 44.83
CA SER A 344 -28.24 2.19 46.30
C SER A 344 -29.47 2.73 47.05
N ASN A 345 -30.30 3.52 46.38
CA ASN A 345 -31.63 3.94 46.81
C ASN A 345 -32.66 3.42 45.81
N SER A 346 -33.80 2.89 46.26
CA SER A 346 -34.92 2.58 45.36
C SER A 346 -35.48 3.91 44.82
N LEU A 347 -35.18 4.23 43.57
CA LEU A 347 -35.74 5.42 42.92
C LEU A 347 -37.26 5.31 42.86
N THR A 348 -37.94 6.39 43.20
CA THR A 348 -39.38 6.56 42.97
C THR A 348 -39.69 6.48 41.47
N LEU A 349 -40.96 6.24 41.14
CA LEU A 349 -41.39 6.19 39.75
C LEU A 349 -41.12 7.54 39.05
N LYS A 350 -41.38 8.66 39.75
CA LYS A 350 -41.07 10.01 39.30
C LYS A 350 -39.58 10.19 38.97
N GLU A 351 -38.69 9.79 39.86
CA GLU A 351 -37.24 9.91 39.64
C GLU A 351 -36.75 9.06 38.47
N ARG A 352 -37.33 7.87 38.26
CA ARG A 352 -37.03 7.01 37.10
C ARG A 352 -37.46 7.66 35.78
N PHE A 353 -38.65 8.25 35.74
CA PHE A 353 -39.13 8.97 34.56
C PHE A 353 -38.36 10.28 34.32
N CYS A 354 -38.02 11.03 35.38
CA CYS A 354 -37.15 12.21 35.26
C CYS A 354 -35.80 11.84 34.64
N ARG A 355 -35.16 10.77 35.13
CA ARG A 355 -33.91 10.27 34.56
C ARG A 355 -34.06 9.89 33.09
N TRP A 356 -35.12 9.16 32.74
CA TRP A 356 -35.39 8.80 31.34
C TRP A 356 -35.57 10.05 30.47
N TYR A 357 -36.33 11.02 30.96
CA TYR A 357 -36.58 12.29 30.28
C TYR A 357 -35.28 13.05 30.01
N ASP A 358 -34.40 13.17 31.00
CA ASP A 358 -33.12 13.88 30.87
C ASP A 358 -32.20 13.26 29.80
N ILE A 359 -32.30 11.94 29.61
CA ILE A 359 -31.50 11.20 28.62
C ILE A 359 -32.09 11.35 27.22
N TYR A 360 -33.41 11.18 27.07
CA TYR A 360 -34.05 10.93 25.76
C TYR A 360 -34.88 12.09 25.22
N SER A 361 -35.17 13.12 26.02
CA SER A 361 -36.02 14.25 25.62
C SER A 361 -35.56 14.95 24.35
N SER A 362 -34.26 15.00 24.06
CA SER A 362 -33.72 15.60 22.83
C SER A 362 -34.08 14.85 21.54
N ARG A 363 -34.69 13.65 21.65
CA ARG A 363 -35.21 12.87 20.52
C ARG A 363 -36.70 13.10 20.28
N LEU A 364 -37.38 13.84 21.16
CA LEU A 364 -38.80 14.17 21.07
C LEU A 364 -38.97 15.56 20.44
N GLU A 365 -40.12 15.79 19.80
CA GLU A 365 -40.53 17.15 19.42
C GLU A 365 -40.72 18.01 20.67
N ASN A 366 -40.45 19.32 20.57
CA ASN A 366 -40.36 20.21 21.73
C ASN A 366 -41.66 20.28 22.55
N ASP A 367 -42.80 20.27 21.88
CA ASP A 367 -44.14 20.26 22.49
C ASP A 367 -44.43 18.92 23.18
N VAL A 368 -44.09 17.79 22.55
CA VAL A 368 -44.20 16.45 23.14
C VAL A 368 -43.30 16.30 24.36
N ALA A 369 -42.07 16.83 24.30
CA ALA A 369 -41.16 16.85 25.42
C ALA A 369 -41.70 17.71 26.57
N ALA A 370 -42.30 18.87 26.29
CA ALA A 370 -42.88 19.72 27.32
C ALA A 370 -44.10 19.06 28.00
N GLU A 371 -44.97 18.43 27.22
CA GLU A 371 -46.14 17.69 27.73
C GLU A 371 -45.69 16.52 28.62
N LEU A 372 -44.74 15.71 28.16
CA LEU A 372 -44.20 14.60 28.94
C LEU A 372 -43.56 15.09 30.25
N LYS A 373 -42.88 16.25 30.23
CA LYS A 373 -42.32 16.83 31.45
C LYS A 373 -43.41 17.22 32.46
N SER A 374 -44.51 17.83 31.99
CA SER A 374 -45.68 18.13 32.82
C SER A 374 -46.24 16.87 33.48
N LEU A 375 -46.43 15.79 32.71
CA LEU A 375 -46.92 14.52 33.23
C LEU A 375 -46.01 13.91 34.29
N ILE A 376 -44.69 14.03 34.11
CA ILE A 376 -43.70 13.55 35.10
C ILE A 376 -43.75 14.39 36.37
N ASP A 377 -43.91 15.71 36.25
CA ASP A 377 -43.96 16.61 37.39
C ASP A 377 -45.23 16.41 38.24
N GLU A 378 -46.32 15.93 37.64
CA GLU A 378 -47.57 15.51 38.30
C GLU A 378 -47.47 14.18 39.06
N MET A 379 -46.43 13.36 38.81
CA MET A 379 -46.21 12.13 39.57
C MET A 379 -45.77 12.45 41.00
N GLU A 380 -46.27 11.73 42.00
CA GLU A 380 -45.79 11.83 43.39
C GLU A 380 -44.42 11.18 43.59
#